data_AF-A0A2N3DFF4-F1
#
_entry.id   AF-A0A2N3DFF4-F1
#
_cell.length_a   1.000
_cell.length_b   1.000
_cell.length_c   1.000
_cell.angle_alpha   90.00
_cell.angle_beta   90.00
_cell.angle_gamma   90.00
#
_symmetry.space_group_name_H-M   'P 1'
#
loop_
_entity.id
_entity.type
_entity.pdbx_description
1 polymer ?
#
loop_
_entity_poly.entity_id
_entity_poly.type
_entity_poly.pdbx_seq_one_letter_code
_entity_poly.pdbx_strand_id
1 'polypeptide(L)'
;MTDFQSQIVILPAIPQQDVTPLERLLLTAMFDHRVDEHGIHFHSQAGLRERVAFTLAELRTAVQQTNGQSPAALDVLRATFDLATDHGPHIGFDLSITAWEWLLQDIVRRSEKLDHIAVVAGYTCDDIGRYPHALGGIATVVTADQLAAKSLDECLIDLQVDLLDRSWPPAPNTRIISPVEADVRSTIDDILRVDERVTRTDITEDDIRMACATIASDALDDEARCHAIYDAARGAIDLALARAEPIALSPNADLPLSLKPACRYCANDRIVRDACARWDADTGRWTLADVLVGDFCEACNADGDDLVRWVAADGAPAILCEPVVGARVRIIDPPRFKDHEGEVRFKSAVGVFVQLDDERLAPTQLFSALQLMVISLPEPVASVKGATPEPA
;
A
#
# COMPACT_ATOMS: atom_id res chain seq x y z
N MET A 1 -10.36 5.60 24.13
CA MET A 1 -9.85 6.28 22.93
C MET A 1 -8.39 5.90 22.87
N THR A 2 -7.97 5.24 21.79
CA THR A 2 -6.59 4.75 21.63
C THR A 2 -5.70 5.95 21.36
N ASP A 3 -4.64 6.11 22.14
CA ASP A 3 -3.68 7.20 21.97
C ASP A 3 -2.58 6.75 21.01
N PHE A 4 -2.47 7.46 19.89
CA PHE A 4 -1.41 7.27 18.91
C PHE A 4 -0.27 8.23 19.23
N GLN A 5 0.96 7.70 19.31
CA GLN A 5 2.15 8.47 19.59
C GLN A 5 3.13 8.35 18.43
N SER A 6 3.67 9.51 18.01
CA SER A 6 4.74 9.60 17.03
C SER A 6 6.01 10.10 17.72
N GLN A 7 6.98 9.20 17.89
CA GLN A 7 8.29 9.56 18.43
C GLN A 7 9.21 9.89 17.27
N ILE A 8 9.87 11.04 17.32
CA ILE A 8 10.71 11.53 16.22
C ILE A 8 12.10 11.86 16.76
N VAL A 9 13.15 11.48 16.03
CA VAL A 9 14.52 11.91 16.29
C VAL A 9 15.18 12.38 15.00
N ILE A 10 15.89 13.51 15.08
CA ILE A 10 16.67 14.08 13.98
C ILE A 10 18.15 13.87 14.27
N LEU A 11 18.87 13.30 13.31
CA LEU A 11 20.27 12.92 13.41
C LEU A 11 21.06 13.42 12.18
N PRO A 12 22.33 13.84 12.34
CA PRO A 12 23.01 14.10 13.59
C PRO A 12 22.50 15.39 14.27
N ALA A 13 23.12 15.79 15.38
CA ALA A 13 22.90 17.11 15.94
C ALA A 13 23.24 18.20 14.92
N ILE A 14 22.38 19.21 14.80
CA ILE A 14 22.54 20.27 13.80
C ILE A 14 23.46 21.37 14.36
N PRO A 15 24.56 21.74 13.69
CA PRO A 15 25.43 22.81 14.17
C PRO A 15 24.66 24.12 14.28
N GLN A 16 24.70 24.76 15.46
CA GLN A 16 23.91 25.96 15.76
C GLN A 16 24.14 27.11 14.76
N GLN A 17 25.37 27.22 14.27
CA GLN A 17 25.79 28.26 13.32
C GLN A 17 25.18 28.08 11.92
N ASP A 18 24.72 26.89 11.57
CA ASP A 18 24.15 26.56 10.26
C ASP A 18 22.63 26.79 10.25
N VAL A 19 22.01 26.98 11.41
CA VAL A 19 20.57 27.22 11.59
C VAL A 19 20.32 28.72 11.64
N THR A 20 19.51 29.22 10.69
CA THR A 20 19.11 30.62 10.69
C THR A 20 18.16 30.94 11.86
N PRO A 21 18.07 32.19 12.30
CA PRO A 21 17.15 32.56 13.40
C PRO A 21 15.69 32.20 13.13
N LEU A 22 15.22 32.27 11.88
CA LEU A 22 13.86 31.89 11.52
C LEU A 22 13.65 30.37 11.54
N GLU A 23 14.57 29.59 10.99
CA GLU A 23 14.50 28.12 11.09
C GLU A 23 14.54 27.67 12.54
N ARG A 24 15.42 28.28 13.36
CA ARG A 24 15.50 27.99 14.79
C ARG A 24 14.17 28.27 15.48
N LEU A 25 13.53 29.40 15.17
CA LEU A 25 12.23 29.77 15.74
C LEU A 25 11.15 28.74 15.37
N LEU A 26 11.08 28.34 14.11
CA LEU A 26 10.10 27.36 13.63
C LEU A 26 10.35 25.96 14.18
N LEU A 27 11.58 25.44 14.04
CA LEU A 27 11.94 24.08 14.46
C LEU A 27 11.83 23.90 15.98
N THR A 28 12.24 24.88 16.78
CA THR A 28 12.10 24.79 18.25
C THR A 28 10.66 24.94 18.74
N ALA A 29 9.77 25.49 17.91
CA ALA A 29 8.34 25.50 18.20
C ALA A 29 7.70 24.13 17.88
N MET A 30 8.12 23.47 16.80
CA MET A 30 7.61 22.16 16.35
C MET A 30 8.13 20.99 17.19
N PHE A 31 9.42 21.02 17.51
CA PHE A 31 10.15 19.92 18.15
C PHE A 31 10.59 20.29 19.57
N ASP A 32 10.68 19.26 20.41
CA ASP A 32 11.51 19.35 21.61
C ASP A 32 12.99 19.41 21.20
N HIS A 33 13.79 20.12 21.99
CA HIS A 33 15.19 20.32 21.65
C HIS A 33 16.11 20.34 22.86
N ARG A 34 17.35 19.90 22.63
CA ARG A 34 18.47 20.05 23.57
C ARG A 34 19.67 20.63 22.82
N VAL A 35 20.40 21.51 23.48
CA VAL A 35 21.62 22.11 22.93
C VAL A 35 22.82 21.60 23.71
N ASP A 36 23.84 21.11 23.01
CA ASP A 36 25.13 20.71 23.58
C ASP A 36 26.31 21.10 22.67
N GLU A 37 27.50 20.54 22.94
CA GLU A 37 28.72 20.81 22.18
C GLU A 37 28.68 20.33 20.73
N HIS A 38 27.80 19.37 20.41
CA HIS A 38 27.65 18.82 19.06
C HIS A 38 26.62 19.59 18.23
N GLY A 39 25.73 20.37 18.86
CA GLY A 39 24.76 21.19 18.16
C GLY A 39 23.39 21.20 18.83
N ILE A 40 22.34 21.36 18.02
CA ILE A 40 20.94 21.28 18.43
C ILE A 40 20.42 19.88 18.08
N HIS A 41 19.96 19.17 19.10
CA HIS A 41 19.29 17.87 18.98
C HIS A 41 17.80 18.11 18.97
N PHE A 42 17.15 17.84 17.85
CA PHE A 42 15.70 17.92 17.72
C PHE A 42 15.06 16.54 17.86
N HIS A 43 13.97 16.47 18.64
CA HIS A 43 13.22 15.25 18.87
C HIS A 43 11.76 15.55 19.23
N SER A 44 10.93 14.52 19.25
CA SER A 44 9.61 14.56 19.88
C SER A 44 9.28 13.21 20.49
N GLN A 45 8.63 13.21 21.65
CA GLN A 45 8.14 11.99 22.31
C GLN A 45 6.66 11.71 22.03
N ALA A 46 5.89 12.71 21.60
CA ALA A 46 4.42 12.65 21.54
C ALA A 46 3.84 13.23 20.24
N GLY A 47 4.66 13.37 19.20
CA GLY A 47 4.29 13.98 17.92
C GLY A 47 4.68 15.44 17.79
N LEU A 48 4.57 15.97 16.57
CA LEU A 48 4.92 17.35 16.29
C LEU A 48 3.91 18.32 16.91
N ARG A 49 4.40 19.48 17.35
CA ARG A 49 3.53 20.61 17.66
C ARG A 49 3.14 21.28 16.35
N GLU A 50 2.00 20.87 15.81
CA GLU A 50 1.49 21.36 14.53
C GLU A 50 0.85 22.74 14.63
N ARG A 51 0.35 23.13 15.81
CA ARG A 51 -0.28 24.45 16.01
C ARG A 51 0.50 25.26 17.01
N VAL A 52 1.13 26.33 16.53
CA VAL A 52 1.95 27.22 17.36
C VAL A 52 1.56 28.67 17.11
N ALA A 53 1.88 29.55 18.05
CA ALA A 53 1.63 30.97 17.90
C ALA A 53 2.91 31.77 18.19
N PHE A 54 3.20 32.75 17.33
CA PHE A 54 4.34 33.64 17.48
C PHE A 54 3.88 35.09 17.58
N THR A 55 4.67 35.93 18.25
CA THR A 55 4.43 37.38 18.17
C THR A 55 4.93 37.93 16.84
N LEU A 56 4.26 38.97 16.35
CA LEU A 56 4.73 39.73 15.18
C LEU A 56 6.15 40.29 15.36
N ALA A 57 6.53 40.63 16.60
CA ALA A 57 7.86 41.15 16.91
C ALA A 57 8.94 40.07 16.74
N GLU A 58 8.74 38.87 17.30
CA GLU A 58 9.66 37.74 17.16
C GLU A 58 9.86 37.35 15.70
N LEU A 59 8.77 37.23 14.95
CA LEU A 59 8.82 36.89 13.52
C LEU A 59 9.60 37.93 12.72
N ARG A 60 9.33 39.23 12.93
CA ARG A 60 10.04 40.30 12.21
C ARG A 60 11.53 40.28 12.51
N THR A 61 11.90 40.11 13.77
CA THR A 61 13.31 40.02 14.17
C THR A 61 13.98 38.80 13.52
N ALA A 62 13.35 37.63 13.59
CA ALA A 62 13.89 36.40 13.03
C ALA A 62 14.05 36.48 11.49
N VAL A 63 13.06 37.04 10.79
CA VAL A 63 13.12 37.27 9.33
C VAL A 63 14.26 38.22 8.96
N GLN A 64 14.39 39.34 9.67
CA GLN A 64 15.45 40.32 9.42
C GLN A 64 16.84 39.70 9.61
N GLN A 65 17.03 38.91 10.66
CA GLN A 65 18.33 38.29 10.94
C GLN A 65 18.65 37.11 10.01
N THR A 66 17.62 36.43 9.49
CA THR A 66 17.77 35.33 8.51
C THR A 66 18.22 35.84 7.15
N ASN A 67 17.93 37.10 6.81
CA ASN A 67 18.44 37.80 5.62
C ASN A 67 18.30 36.99 4.32
N GLY A 68 17.18 36.28 4.12
CA GLY A 68 16.91 35.53 2.90
C GLY A 68 17.60 34.16 2.78
N GLN A 69 18.36 33.72 3.79
CA GLN A 69 19.18 32.50 3.70
C GLN A 69 18.37 31.20 3.85
N SER A 70 17.08 31.29 4.18
CA SER A 70 16.17 30.14 4.30
C SER A 70 14.90 30.37 3.47
N PRO A 71 14.92 30.04 2.17
CA PRO A 71 13.75 30.10 1.30
C PRO A 71 12.56 29.31 1.86
N ALA A 72 12.78 28.07 2.33
CA ALA A 72 11.72 27.23 2.85
C ALA A 72 11.02 27.88 4.07
N ALA A 73 11.80 28.46 5.00
CA ALA A 73 11.22 29.12 6.17
C ALA A 73 10.43 30.38 5.79
N LEU A 74 10.87 31.11 4.77
CA LEU A 74 10.15 32.28 4.27
C LEU A 74 8.86 31.91 3.55
N ASP A 75 8.84 30.79 2.82
CA ASP A 75 7.65 30.31 2.14
C ASP A 75 6.58 29.82 3.13
N VAL A 76 6.98 29.17 4.23
CA VAL A 76 6.09 28.83 5.35
C VAL A 76 5.42 30.09 5.94
N LEU A 77 6.21 31.15 6.14
CA LEU A 77 5.65 32.41 6.61
C LEU A 77 4.64 32.98 5.61
N ARG A 78 5.01 33.06 4.33
CA ARG A 78 4.13 33.61 3.28
C ARG A 78 2.80 32.88 3.21
N ALA A 79 2.84 31.54 3.14
CA ALA A 79 1.64 30.72 3.08
C ALA A 79 0.73 30.95 4.30
N THR A 80 1.31 31.11 5.48
CA THR A 80 0.53 31.38 6.70
C THR A 80 -0.06 32.79 6.71
N PHE A 81 0.71 33.80 6.29
CA PHE A 81 0.23 35.18 6.23
C PHE A 81 -0.91 35.36 5.22
N ASP A 82 -0.84 34.70 4.06
CA ASP A 82 -1.89 34.76 3.04
C ASP A 82 -3.21 34.14 3.53
N LEU A 83 -3.15 33.17 4.46
CA LEU A 83 -4.31 32.52 5.05
C LEU A 83 -4.88 33.26 6.27
N ALA A 84 -4.10 34.15 6.90
CA ALA A 84 -4.50 34.87 8.10
C ALA A 84 -5.42 36.06 7.76
N THR A 85 -6.67 36.02 8.25
CA THR A 85 -7.71 37.04 7.98
C THR A 85 -7.74 38.20 8.97
N ASP A 86 -7.07 38.08 10.12
CA ASP A 86 -6.93 39.15 11.11
C ASP A 86 -5.54 39.10 11.77
N HIS A 87 -4.85 40.24 11.85
CA HIS A 87 -3.48 40.31 12.37
C HIS A 87 -3.49 40.94 13.76
N GLY A 88 -3.88 40.14 14.75
CA GLY A 88 -3.60 40.44 16.15
C GLY A 88 -2.09 40.45 16.45
N PRO A 89 -1.69 40.77 17.70
CA PRO A 89 -0.27 40.78 18.09
C PRO A 89 0.39 39.39 18.04
N HIS A 90 -0.41 38.33 18.06
CA HIS A 90 0.00 36.94 17.89
C HIS A 90 -0.60 36.37 16.61
N ILE A 91 0.18 35.59 15.88
CA ILE A 91 -0.24 34.90 14.67
C ILE A 91 -0.14 33.40 14.93
N GLY A 92 -1.25 32.70 14.73
CA GLY A 92 -1.30 31.24 14.78
C GLY A 92 -0.78 30.65 13.47
N PHE A 93 0.10 29.67 13.58
CA PHE A 93 0.67 28.91 12.47
C PHE A 93 0.14 27.48 12.54
N ASP A 94 -0.40 27.03 11.42
CA ASP A 94 -0.62 25.62 11.18
C ASP A 94 0.58 25.04 10.43
N LEU A 95 1.44 24.36 11.16
CA LEU A 95 2.65 23.72 10.69
C LEU A 95 2.40 22.25 10.29
N SER A 96 1.16 21.73 10.39
CA SER A 96 0.82 20.39 9.88
C SER A 96 0.98 20.28 8.36
N ILE A 97 0.68 21.38 7.66
CA ILE A 97 0.83 21.51 6.20
C ILE A 97 2.24 21.94 5.78
N THR A 98 3.11 22.22 6.75
CA THR A 98 4.49 22.64 6.49
C THR A 98 5.36 21.39 6.33
N ALA A 99 5.98 21.23 5.17
CA ALA A 99 7.02 20.24 4.98
C ALA A 99 8.33 20.77 5.62
N TRP A 100 8.43 20.60 6.94
CA TRP A 100 9.57 21.00 7.77
C TRP A 100 10.88 20.33 7.34
N GLU A 101 10.80 19.24 6.58
CA GLU A 101 11.94 18.60 5.95
C GLU A 101 12.67 19.52 4.97
N TRP A 102 11.98 20.47 4.32
CA TRP A 102 12.63 21.48 3.48
C TRP A 102 13.43 22.50 4.30
N LEU A 103 13.03 22.79 5.55
CA LEU A 103 13.82 23.59 6.47
C LEU A 103 15.15 22.88 6.78
N LEU A 104 15.09 21.58 7.01
CA LEU A 104 16.28 20.75 7.24
C LEU A 104 17.16 20.70 5.98
N GLN A 105 16.57 20.61 4.80
CA GLN A 105 17.32 20.61 3.55
C GLN A 105 18.06 21.94 3.32
N ASP A 106 17.42 23.07 3.58
CA ASP A 106 18.08 24.38 3.47
C ASP A 106 19.26 24.50 4.46
N ILE A 107 19.16 23.90 5.65
CA ILE A 107 20.28 23.80 6.59
C ILE A 107 21.41 22.94 6.02
N VAL A 108 21.11 21.76 5.47
CA VAL A 108 22.12 20.87 4.86
C VAL A 108 22.82 21.56 3.70
N ARG A 109 22.10 22.26 2.82
CA ARG A 109 22.67 23.02 1.69
C ARG A 109 23.71 24.05 2.11
N ARG A 110 23.55 24.65 3.28
CA ARG A 110 24.43 25.71 3.78
C ARG A 110 25.54 25.19 4.68
N SER A 111 25.37 24.01 5.26
CA SER A 111 26.32 23.45 6.20
C SER A 111 27.54 22.87 5.49
N GLU A 112 28.74 23.25 5.92
CA GLU A 112 29.98 22.58 5.49
C GLU A 112 30.28 21.30 6.29
N LYS A 113 29.46 20.99 7.30
CA LYS A 113 29.66 19.87 8.24
C LYS A 113 28.65 18.74 8.07
N LEU A 114 27.51 19.01 7.43
CA LEU A 114 26.44 18.05 7.24
C LEU A 114 26.36 17.65 5.77
N ASP A 115 26.64 16.38 5.48
CA ASP A 115 26.36 15.81 4.16
C ASP A 115 24.87 15.46 4.02
N HIS A 116 24.23 15.06 5.13
CA HIS A 116 22.82 14.70 5.21
C HIS A 116 22.28 14.84 6.64
N ILE A 117 20.96 14.86 6.74
CA ILE A 117 20.20 14.68 7.98
C ILE A 117 19.29 13.46 7.80
N ALA A 118 19.30 12.56 8.78
CA ALA A 118 18.35 11.47 8.90
C ALA A 118 17.28 11.82 9.94
N VAL A 119 16.03 11.58 9.60
CA VAL A 119 14.89 11.71 10.50
C VAL A 119 14.26 10.34 10.65
N VAL A 120 14.14 9.88 11.88
CA VAL A 120 13.50 8.60 12.20
C VAL A 120 12.27 8.90 13.02
N ALA A 121 11.12 8.49 12.51
CA ALA A 121 9.87 8.52 13.25
C ALA A 121 9.37 7.11 13.51
N GLY A 122 8.97 6.84 14.75
CA GLY A 122 8.31 5.62 15.17
C GLY A 122 6.86 5.90 15.54
N TYR A 123 5.95 5.10 15.02
CA TYR A 123 4.53 5.16 15.32
C TYR A 123 4.17 4.05 16.29
N THR A 124 3.47 4.41 17.36
CA THR A 124 3.05 3.48 18.40
C THR A 124 1.62 3.80 18.83
N CYS A 125 0.94 2.82 19.43
CA CYS A 125 -0.33 3.02 20.10
C CYS A 125 -0.36 2.25 21.43
N ASP A 126 -1.24 2.66 22.34
CA ASP A 126 -1.43 1.99 23.63
C ASP A 126 -2.23 0.68 23.53
N ASP A 127 -2.88 0.41 22.38
CA ASP A 127 -3.68 -0.80 22.11
C ASP A 127 -3.12 -1.60 20.91
N ILE A 128 -1.87 -2.04 21.03
CA ILE A 128 -1.14 -2.77 19.97
C ILE A 128 -1.84 -4.08 19.57
N GLY A 129 -2.49 -4.75 20.52
CA GLY A 129 -3.21 -6.00 20.25
C GLY A 129 -4.40 -5.82 19.30
N ARG A 130 -5.06 -4.66 19.35
CA ARG A 130 -6.19 -4.32 18.47
C ARG A 130 -5.75 -3.69 17.16
N TYR A 131 -4.63 -2.96 17.17
CA TYR A 131 -4.10 -2.25 16.00
C TYR A 131 -2.64 -2.64 15.71
N PRO A 132 -2.36 -3.89 15.30
CA PRO A 132 -1.00 -4.32 15.01
C PRO A 132 -0.35 -3.51 13.88
N HIS A 133 -1.15 -3.00 12.93
CA HIS A 133 -0.70 -2.13 11.84
C HIS A 133 -0.46 -0.67 12.25
N ALA A 134 -0.78 -0.29 13.49
CA ALA A 134 -0.48 1.04 14.02
C ALA A 134 0.96 1.16 14.55
N LEU A 135 1.66 0.02 14.68
CA LEU A 135 3.08 -0.01 14.91
C LEU A 135 3.80 0.15 13.58
N GLY A 136 4.68 1.12 13.49
CA GLY A 136 5.43 1.36 12.27
C GLY A 136 6.48 2.43 12.45
N GLY A 137 6.95 2.94 11.34
CA GLY A 137 7.86 4.06 11.34
C GLY A 137 8.20 4.49 9.93
N ILE A 138 8.92 5.60 9.84
CA ILE A 138 9.48 6.09 8.60
C ILE A 138 10.90 6.61 8.88
N ALA A 139 11.81 6.27 7.98
CA ALA A 139 13.14 6.83 7.93
C ALA A 139 13.22 7.76 6.73
N THR A 140 13.52 9.03 6.97
CA THR A 140 13.70 10.06 5.96
C THR A 140 15.16 10.49 5.94
N VAL A 141 15.79 10.52 4.77
CA VAL A 141 17.12 11.09 4.57
C VAL A 141 16.98 12.34 3.72
N VAL A 142 17.57 13.43 4.24
CA VAL A 142 17.57 14.76 3.63
C VAL A 142 19.02 15.11 3.30
N THR A 143 19.33 15.20 2.01
CA THR A 143 20.61 15.72 1.50
C THR A 143 20.40 17.16 1.00
N ALA A 144 21.47 17.81 0.55
CA ALA A 144 21.40 19.16 -0.02
C ALA A 144 20.47 19.26 -1.24
N ASP A 145 20.29 18.18 -2.00
CA ASP A 145 19.58 18.15 -3.27
C ASP A 145 18.38 17.20 -3.29
N GLN A 146 18.31 16.24 -2.38
CA GLN A 146 17.30 15.19 -2.39
C GLN A 146 16.67 14.98 -1.01
N LEU A 147 15.44 14.49 -1.05
CA LEU A 147 14.72 13.98 0.10
C LEU A 147 14.18 12.61 -0.30
N ALA A 148 14.54 11.59 0.47
CA ALA A 148 14.05 10.24 0.29
C ALA A 148 13.47 9.75 1.62
N ALA A 149 12.36 9.05 1.57
CA ALA A 149 11.75 8.44 2.74
C ALA A 149 11.40 6.99 2.44
N LYS A 150 11.57 6.12 3.43
CA LYS A 150 11.11 4.73 3.43
C LYS A 150 10.37 4.44 4.71
N SER A 151 9.20 3.85 4.59
CA SER A 151 8.48 3.24 5.71
C SER A 151 9.25 2.05 6.26
N LEU A 152 8.92 1.67 7.50
CA LEU A 152 9.47 0.46 8.11
C LEU A 152 9.12 -0.79 7.28
N ASP A 153 7.94 -0.84 6.70
CA ASP A 153 7.51 -1.96 5.84
C ASP A 153 8.37 -2.07 4.58
N GLU A 154 8.68 -0.95 3.92
CA GLU A 154 9.61 -0.91 2.79
C GLU A 154 11.02 -1.32 3.21
N CYS A 155 11.49 -0.89 4.39
CA CYS A 155 12.79 -1.32 4.92
C CYS A 155 12.82 -2.83 5.19
N LEU A 156 11.72 -3.42 5.67
CA LEU A 156 11.61 -4.86 5.89
C LEU A 156 11.63 -5.62 4.56
N ILE A 157 10.99 -5.11 3.52
CA ILE A 157 11.04 -5.68 2.17
C ILE A 157 12.48 -5.65 1.65
N ASP A 158 13.18 -4.50 1.74
CA ASP A 158 14.57 -4.41 1.31
C ASP A 158 15.47 -5.39 2.08
N LEU A 159 15.28 -5.51 3.40
CA LEU A 159 16.04 -6.46 4.22
C LEU A 159 15.74 -7.92 3.84
N GLN A 160 14.49 -8.24 3.52
CA GLN A 160 14.13 -9.56 3.03
C GLN A 160 14.81 -9.84 1.70
N VAL A 161 14.78 -8.89 0.76
CA VAL A 161 15.50 -9.00 -0.52
C VAL A 161 17.01 -9.18 -0.27
N ASP A 162 17.63 -8.32 0.53
CA ASP A 162 19.06 -8.38 0.85
C ASP A 162 19.48 -9.69 1.54
N LEU A 163 18.65 -10.21 2.46
CA LEU A 163 18.92 -11.47 3.16
C LEU A 163 18.70 -12.69 2.27
N LEU A 164 17.74 -12.62 1.34
CA LEU A 164 17.47 -13.69 0.39
C LEU A 164 18.44 -13.66 -0.81
N ASP A 165 19.07 -12.50 -1.08
CA ASP A 165 20.08 -12.31 -2.12
C ASP A 165 21.53 -12.55 -1.59
N ARG A 166 21.76 -12.40 -0.28
CA ARG A 166 23.04 -12.73 0.36
C ARG A 166 23.15 -14.22 0.65
N SER A 167 23.93 -14.90 -0.20
CA SER A 167 24.60 -16.18 0.06
C SER A 167 25.42 -16.16 1.36
N TRP A 168 24.75 -16.35 2.50
CA TRP A 168 25.40 -16.54 3.79
C TRP A 168 26.25 -17.83 3.75
N PRO A 169 27.56 -17.81 4.07
CA PRO A 169 28.33 -19.03 4.17
C PRO A 169 27.77 -19.86 5.34
N PRO A 170 27.29 -21.09 5.10
CA PRO A 170 26.56 -21.83 6.10
C PRO A 170 27.48 -22.12 7.30
N ALA A 171 26.98 -21.88 8.50
CA ALA A 171 27.61 -22.38 9.71
C ALA A 171 27.82 -23.90 9.55
N PRO A 172 29.02 -24.44 9.90
CA PRO A 172 29.28 -25.86 9.77
C PRO A 172 28.37 -26.59 10.77
N ASN A 173 27.38 -27.31 10.23
CA ASN A 173 26.42 -28.21 10.87
C ASN A 173 24.95 -27.79 10.90
N THR A 174 24.53 -26.80 10.10
CA THR A 174 23.09 -26.62 9.82
C THR A 174 22.81 -27.00 8.36
N ARG A 175 22.34 -28.23 8.13
CA ARG A 175 21.70 -28.60 6.87
C ARG A 175 20.38 -27.84 6.77
N ILE A 176 20.36 -26.74 6.04
CA ILE A 176 19.11 -26.18 5.52
C ILE A 176 18.92 -26.80 4.14
N ILE A 177 18.13 -27.86 4.08
CA ILE A 177 17.50 -28.29 2.84
C ILE A 177 16.30 -27.37 2.69
N SER A 178 16.36 -26.44 1.73
CA SER A 178 15.20 -25.66 1.28
C SER A 178 14.13 -26.63 0.76
N PRO A 179 12.94 -26.75 1.39
CA PRO A 179 11.96 -27.76 1.01
C PRO A 179 10.87 -27.21 0.06
N VAL A 180 11.20 -26.31 -0.88
CA VAL A 180 10.22 -25.83 -1.88
C VAL A 180 10.82 -25.84 -3.29
N GLU A 181 11.97 -25.22 -3.55
CA GLU A 181 12.51 -25.15 -4.92
C GLU A 181 13.03 -26.50 -5.46
N ALA A 182 13.59 -27.37 -4.59
CA ALA A 182 14.09 -28.67 -5.02
C ALA A 182 12.94 -29.59 -5.48
N ASP A 183 11.83 -29.54 -4.75
CA ASP A 183 10.63 -30.30 -5.09
C ASP A 183 9.93 -29.70 -6.32
N VAL A 184 9.86 -28.38 -6.43
CA VAL A 184 9.36 -27.68 -7.64
C VAL A 184 10.18 -28.06 -8.88
N ARG A 185 11.52 -28.10 -8.79
CA ARG A 185 12.37 -28.58 -9.91
C ARG A 185 12.03 -30.01 -10.32
N SER A 186 11.88 -30.91 -9.35
CA SER A 186 11.50 -32.30 -9.62
C SER A 186 10.12 -32.38 -10.28
N THR A 187 9.16 -31.58 -9.82
CA THR A 187 7.80 -31.53 -10.39
C THR A 187 7.77 -30.91 -11.79
N ILE A 188 8.60 -29.91 -12.08
CA ILE A 188 8.79 -29.38 -13.45
C ILE A 188 9.27 -30.50 -14.37
N ASP A 189 10.30 -31.25 -13.97
CA ASP A 189 10.81 -32.36 -14.78
C ASP A 189 9.75 -33.45 -15.02
N ASP A 190 8.82 -33.64 -14.08
CA ASP A 190 7.69 -34.55 -14.25
C ASP A 190 6.61 -34.00 -15.20
N ILE A 191 6.29 -32.69 -15.14
CA ILE A 191 5.33 -32.02 -16.03
C ILE A 191 5.86 -32.00 -17.48
N LEU A 192 7.14 -31.70 -17.68
CA LEU A 192 7.75 -31.64 -19.01
C LEU A 192 7.87 -33.01 -19.70
N ARG A 193 7.70 -34.13 -18.97
CA ARG A 193 7.58 -35.45 -19.60
C ARG A 193 6.26 -35.64 -20.35
N VAL A 194 5.24 -34.83 -20.04
CA VAL A 194 3.92 -34.88 -20.66
C VAL A 194 3.56 -33.62 -21.44
N ASP A 195 4.23 -32.49 -21.17
CA ASP A 195 4.00 -31.21 -21.84
C ASP A 195 5.19 -30.85 -22.76
N GLU A 196 4.95 -30.84 -24.08
CA GLU A 196 5.97 -30.59 -25.11
C GLU A 196 6.11 -29.10 -25.47
N ARG A 197 5.35 -28.19 -24.84
CA ARG A 197 5.29 -26.77 -25.22
C ARG A 197 6.54 -25.98 -24.85
N VAL A 198 7.29 -26.44 -23.85
CA VAL A 198 8.51 -25.78 -23.35
C VAL A 198 9.54 -26.84 -23.01
N THR A 199 10.83 -26.56 -23.19
CA THR A 199 11.89 -27.48 -22.77
C THR A 199 12.51 -27.06 -21.46
N ARG A 200 13.12 -27.99 -20.72
CA ARG A 200 13.72 -27.69 -19.41
C ARG A 200 14.78 -26.58 -19.47
N THR A 201 15.45 -26.43 -20.62
CA THR A 201 16.45 -25.39 -20.88
C THR A 201 15.86 -24.00 -21.06
N ASP A 202 14.57 -23.89 -21.35
CA ASP A 202 13.88 -22.61 -21.52
C ASP A 202 13.41 -22.01 -20.19
N ILE A 203 13.38 -22.82 -19.12
CA ILE A 203 12.97 -22.41 -17.76
C ILE A 203 14.23 -22.06 -16.94
N THR A 204 14.33 -20.80 -16.53
CA THR A 204 15.46 -20.28 -15.77
C THR A 204 15.26 -20.46 -14.26
N GLU A 205 16.34 -20.41 -13.49
CA GLU A 205 16.24 -20.45 -12.03
C GLU A 205 15.55 -19.20 -11.44
N ASP A 206 15.50 -18.08 -12.18
CA ASP A 206 14.74 -16.89 -11.80
C ASP A 206 13.23 -17.12 -11.92
N ASP A 207 12.77 -17.85 -12.96
CA ASP A 207 11.35 -18.21 -13.11
C ASP A 207 10.88 -19.12 -11.97
N ILE A 208 11.73 -20.06 -11.56
CA ILE A 208 11.47 -20.98 -10.45
C ILE A 208 11.42 -20.21 -9.12
N ARG A 209 12.38 -19.31 -8.88
CA ARG A 209 12.41 -18.46 -7.69
C ARG A 209 11.19 -17.55 -7.61
N MET A 210 10.82 -16.89 -8.71
CA MET A 210 9.65 -16.01 -8.78
C MET A 210 8.34 -16.75 -8.58
N ALA A 211 8.21 -17.97 -9.12
CA ALA A 211 7.04 -18.80 -8.89
C ALA A 211 6.96 -19.30 -7.43
N CYS A 212 8.09 -19.66 -6.82
CA CYS A 212 8.14 -20.10 -5.42
C CYS A 212 7.85 -18.96 -4.42
N ALA A 213 8.18 -17.71 -4.76
CA ALA A 213 7.93 -16.54 -3.93
C ALA A 213 6.43 -16.27 -3.68
N THR A 214 5.54 -16.85 -4.50
CA THR A 214 4.09 -16.75 -4.31
C THR A 214 3.53 -17.76 -3.31
N ILE A 215 4.34 -18.73 -2.86
CA ILE A 215 3.96 -19.71 -1.83
C ILE A 215 4.26 -19.12 -0.45
N ALA A 216 3.22 -18.83 0.33
CA ALA A 216 3.37 -18.43 1.73
C ALA A 216 3.96 -19.58 2.57
N SER A 217 4.99 -19.31 3.38
CA SER A 217 5.76 -20.36 4.10
C SER A 217 5.11 -20.86 5.39
N ASP A 218 3.83 -20.62 5.62
CA ASP A 218 3.18 -20.96 6.89
C ASP A 218 2.36 -22.25 6.77
N ALA A 219 2.81 -23.27 7.50
CA ALA A 219 2.07 -24.44 7.97
C ALA A 219 1.03 -25.04 7.00
N LEU A 220 1.45 -25.38 5.78
CA LEU A 220 0.69 -26.25 4.89
C LEU A 220 0.82 -27.71 5.36
N ASP A 221 -0.30 -28.44 5.42
CA ASP A 221 -0.25 -29.90 5.54
C ASP A 221 0.39 -30.53 4.27
N ASP A 222 0.74 -31.82 4.34
CA ASP A 222 1.48 -32.47 3.25
C ASP A 222 0.73 -32.44 1.90
N GLU A 223 -0.60 -32.38 1.91
CA GLU A 223 -1.44 -32.33 0.70
C GLU A 223 -1.45 -30.93 0.10
N ALA A 224 -1.67 -29.90 0.93
CA ALA A 224 -1.59 -28.50 0.52
C ALA A 224 -0.18 -28.12 0.06
N ARG A 225 0.86 -28.73 0.65
CA ARG A 225 2.25 -28.57 0.21
C ARG A 225 2.47 -29.15 -1.19
N CYS A 226 1.94 -30.33 -1.48
CA CYS A 226 2.04 -30.93 -2.82
C CYS A 226 1.33 -30.10 -3.89
N HIS A 227 0.16 -29.53 -3.57
CA HIS A 227 -0.56 -28.64 -4.49
C HIS A 227 0.19 -27.34 -4.74
N ALA A 228 0.71 -26.69 -3.70
CA ALA A 228 1.50 -25.47 -3.84
C ALA A 228 2.76 -25.69 -4.70
N ILE A 229 3.46 -26.83 -4.51
CA ILE A 229 4.62 -27.21 -5.33
C ILE A 229 4.23 -27.39 -6.80
N TYR A 230 3.09 -28.02 -7.08
CA TYR A 230 2.60 -28.22 -8.44
C TYR A 230 2.21 -26.88 -9.11
N ASP A 231 1.56 -25.98 -8.37
CA ASP A 231 1.14 -24.68 -8.89
C ASP A 231 2.35 -23.77 -9.16
N ALA A 232 3.38 -23.78 -8.30
CA ALA A 232 4.62 -23.07 -8.58
C ALA A 232 5.40 -23.67 -9.76
N ALA A 233 5.40 -25.00 -9.92
CA ALA A 233 6.00 -25.64 -11.10
C ALA A 233 5.33 -25.18 -12.40
N ARG A 234 3.99 -25.06 -12.41
CA ARG A 234 3.25 -24.49 -13.55
C ARG A 234 3.53 -23.01 -13.76
N GLY A 235 3.55 -22.21 -12.69
CA GLY A 235 3.88 -20.79 -12.77
C GLY A 235 5.25 -20.53 -13.39
N ALA A 236 6.26 -21.33 -13.04
CA ALA A 236 7.59 -21.23 -13.64
C ALA A 236 7.59 -21.56 -15.15
N ILE A 237 6.79 -22.55 -15.58
CA ILE A 237 6.60 -22.90 -17.00
C ILE A 237 5.90 -21.76 -17.75
N ASP A 238 4.85 -21.17 -17.18
CA ASP A 238 4.09 -20.09 -17.81
C ASP A 238 4.94 -18.82 -17.97
N LEU A 239 5.80 -18.51 -16.99
CA LEU A 239 6.77 -17.42 -17.08
C LEU A 239 7.81 -17.64 -18.18
N ALA A 240 8.31 -18.87 -18.32
CA ALA A 240 9.24 -19.22 -19.39
C ALA A 240 8.59 -19.08 -20.78
N LEU A 241 7.32 -19.48 -20.91
CA LEU A 241 6.54 -19.33 -22.14
C LEU A 241 6.27 -17.85 -22.46
N ALA A 242 5.89 -17.05 -21.47
CA ALA A 242 5.65 -15.61 -21.65
C ALA A 242 6.91 -14.85 -22.08
N ARG A 243 8.10 -15.31 -21.65
CA ARG A 243 9.39 -14.75 -22.12
C ARG A 243 9.72 -15.16 -23.56
N ALA A 244 9.26 -16.32 -24.01
CA ALA A 244 9.58 -16.86 -25.34
C ALA A 244 8.73 -16.26 -26.47
N GLU A 245 7.58 -15.64 -26.17
CA GLU A 245 6.75 -14.99 -27.18
C GLU A 245 7.23 -13.57 -27.53
N PRO A 246 7.51 -13.25 -28.81
CA PRO A 246 7.74 -11.87 -29.24
C PRO A 246 6.44 -11.07 -29.06
N ILE A 247 6.56 -9.87 -28.47
CA ILE A 247 5.45 -8.92 -28.29
C ILE A 247 4.89 -8.50 -29.66
N ALA A 248 3.97 -9.30 -30.19
CA ALA A 248 3.04 -8.91 -31.22
C ALA A 248 1.78 -8.43 -30.51
N LEU A 249 1.51 -7.13 -30.60
CA LEU A 249 0.23 -6.55 -30.21
C LEU A 249 -0.90 -7.19 -31.04
N SER A 250 -1.43 -8.31 -30.55
CA SER A 250 -2.71 -8.85 -30.95
C SER A 250 -3.75 -8.44 -29.89
N PRO A 251 -4.75 -7.62 -30.25
CA PRO A 251 -5.80 -7.21 -29.35
C PRO A 251 -6.82 -8.36 -29.26
N ASN A 252 -6.49 -9.41 -28.51
CA ASN A 252 -7.39 -10.38 -27.87
C ASN A 252 -6.64 -11.68 -27.55
N ALA A 253 -5.99 -11.71 -26.39
CA ALA A 253 -5.80 -12.94 -25.62
C ALA A 253 -5.73 -12.55 -24.14
N ASP A 254 -6.69 -13.09 -23.38
CA ASP A 254 -6.77 -13.13 -21.92
C ASP A 254 -6.71 -11.79 -21.16
N LEU A 255 -7.73 -10.96 -21.38
CA LEU A 255 -8.05 -9.89 -20.44
C LEU A 255 -8.58 -10.52 -19.12
N PRO A 256 -8.03 -10.14 -17.95
CA PRO A 256 -8.70 -10.43 -16.68
C PRO A 256 -10.11 -9.82 -16.72
N LEU A 257 -11.07 -10.52 -16.09
CA LEU A 257 -12.45 -10.10 -15.80
C LEU A 257 -12.72 -8.64 -16.20
N SER A 258 -13.36 -8.39 -17.34
CA SER A 258 -13.75 -7.03 -17.72
C SER A 258 -14.92 -6.61 -16.83
N LEU A 259 -14.60 -6.19 -15.61
CA LEU A 259 -15.55 -5.55 -14.69
C LEU A 259 -15.50 -4.05 -14.93
N LYS A 260 -16.66 -3.41 -14.80
CA LYS A 260 -16.77 -1.95 -14.79
C LYS A 260 -17.40 -1.47 -13.49
N PRO A 261 -16.97 -0.32 -12.95
CA PRO A 261 -17.64 0.30 -11.82
C PRO A 261 -19.00 0.84 -12.29
N ALA A 262 -20.03 0.72 -11.46
CA ALA A 262 -21.36 1.27 -11.72
C ALA A 262 -21.91 1.91 -10.45
N CYS A 263 -22.52 3.08 -10.59
CA CYS A 263 -23.13 3.82 -9.50
C CYS A 263 -24.30 3.02 -8.90
N ARG A 264 -24.31 2.83 -7.57
CA ARG A 264 -25.37 2.14 -6.84
C ARG A 264 -26.74 2.84 -6.99
N TYR A 265 -26.76 4.15 -7.23
CA TYR A 265 -27.99 4.94 -7.33
C TYR A 265 -28.56 5.02 -8.75
N CYS A 266 -27.71 5.17 -9.77
CA CYS A 266 -28.17 5.42 -11.15
C CYS A 266 -27.67 4.39 -12.18
N ALA A 267 -26.90 3.39 -11.74
CA ALA A 267 -26.30 2.32 -12.55
C ALA A 267 -25.35 2.79 -13.67
N ASN A 268 -24.98 4.08 -13.70
CA ASN A 268 -24.05 4.63 -14.67
C ASN A 268 -22.60 4.28 -14.31
N ASP A 269 -21.75 4.08 -15.31
CA ASP A 269 -20.33 3.70 -15.16
C ASP A 269 -19.35 4.86 -15.18
N ARG A 270 -19.85 6.11 -15.27
CA ARG A 270 -19.06 7.34 -15.11
C ARG A 270 -18.74 7.62 -13.64
N ILE A 271 -17.80 6.84 -13.11
CA ILE A 271 -17.26 6.99 -11.76
C ILE A 271 -15.88 7.63 -11.85
N VAL A 272 -15.67 8.66 -11.03
CA VAL A 272 -14.40 9.40 -10.90
C VAL A 272 -13.88 9.24 -9.47
N ARG A 273 -12.56 9.16 -9.35
CA ARG A 273 -11.83 9.20 -8.08
C ARG A 273 -10.75 10.26 -8.13
N ASP A 274 -10.46 10.84 -6.97
CA ASP A 274 -9.29 11.69 -6.80
C ASP A 274 -8.03 10.83 -6.74
N ALA A 275 -6.93 11.34 -7.29
CA ALA A 275 -5.66 10.62 -7.31
C ALA A 275 -4.46 11.57 -7.23
N CYS A 276 -3.37 11.04 -6.67
CA CYS A 276 -2.08 11.70 -6.61
C CYS A 276 -1.18 11.16 -7.72
N ALA A 277 -0.52 12.04 -8.46
CA ALA A 277 0.52 11.67 -9.41
C ALA A 277 1.90 12.11 -8.89
N ARG A 278 2.92 11.29 -9.14
CA ARG A 278 4.33 11.55 -8.81
C ARG A 278 5.13 11.72 -10.09
N TRP A 279 6.06 12.65 -10.09
CA TRP A 279 7.01 12.79 -11.19
C TRP A 279 8.12 11.74 -11.05
N ASP A 280 8.27 10.90 -12.06
CA ASP A 280 9.37 9.95 -12.20
C ASP A 280 10.49 10.59 -13.04
N ALA A 281 11.64 10.80 -12.41
CA ALA A 281 12.79 11.44 -13.03
C ALA A 281 13.55 10.52 -14.00
N ASP A 282 13.47 9.21 -13.81
CA ASP A 282 14.18 8.22 -14.64
C ASP A 282 13.43 7.98 -15.95
N THR A 283 12.10 7.98 -15.88
CA THR A 283 11.25 7.82 -17.07
C THR A 283 10.77 9.14 -17.67
N GLY A 284 10.94 10.27 -16.95
CA GLY A 284 10.52 11.61 -17.37
C GLY A 284 9.01 11.75 -17.55
N ARG A 285 8.23 11.05 -16.71
CA ARG A 285 6.77 10.95 -16.83
C ARG A 285 6.10 11.10 -15.48
N TRP A 286 4.84 11.56 -15.49
CA TRP A 286 3.98 11.47 -14.33
C TRP A 286 3.44 10.04 -14.20
N THR A 287 3.63 9.44 -13.03
CA THR A 287 3.11 8.12 -12.68
C THR A 287 2.02 8.28 -11.63
N LEU A 288 0.94 7.51 -11.73
CA LEU A 288 -0.07 7.45 -10.68
C LEU A 288 0.57 6.91 -9.40
N ALA A 289 0.53 7.68 -8.32
CA ALA A 289 1.18 7.36 -7.06
C ALA A 289 0.20 6.79 -6.04
N ASP A 290 -1.02 7.32 -6.01
CA ASP A 290 -2.08 6.83 -5.14
C ASP A 290 -3.46 7.27 -5.66
N VAL A 291 -4.51 6.59 -5.20
CA VAL A 291 -5.92 6.91 -5.47
C VAL A 291 -6.62 7.11 -4.14
N LEU A 292 -7.18 8.30 -3.92
CA LEU A 292 -7.80 8.70 -2.66
C LEU A 292 -9.15 8.00 -2.47
N VAL A 293 -9.56 7.89 -1.19
CA VAL A 293 -10.85 7.32 -0.80
C VAL A 293 -11.95 8.36 -1.05
N GLY A 294 -12.91 8.01 -1.90
CA GLY A 294 -14.02 8.87 -2.31
C GLY A 294 -14.37 8.62 -3.77
N ASP A 295 -15.50 7.95 -3.99
CA ASP A 295 -16.06 7.73 -5.33
C ASP A 295 -17.09 8.83 -5.65
N PHE A 296 -17.04 9.38 -6.86
CA PHE A 296 -17.99 10.37 -7.36
C PHE A 296 -18.64 9.91 -8.67
N CYS A 297 -19.97 9.99 -8.76
CA CYS A 297 -20.70 9.68 -9.98
C CYS A 297 -21.05 10.96 -10.73
N GLU A 298 -20.46 11.16 -11.90
CA GLU A 298 -20.70 12.36 -12.73
C GLU A 298 -22.12 12.43 -13.29
N ALA A 299 -22.85 11.31 -13.31
CA ALA A 299 -24.20 11.26 -13.89
C ALA A 299 -25.28 11.74 -12.91
N CYS A 300 -25.14 11.42 -11.62
CA CYS A 300 -26.13 11.77 -10.60
C CYS A 300 -25.59 12.64 -9.47
N ASN A 301 -24.31 13.03 -9.54
CA ASN A 301 -23.58 13.80 -8.53
C ASN A 301 -23.61 13.18 -7.13
N ALA A 302 -23.77 11.86 -7.05
CA ALA A 302 -23.68 11.15 -5.78
C ALA A 302 -22.20 10.92 -5.45
N ASP A 303 -21.86 11.09 -4.19
CA ASP A 303 -20.54 10.92 -3.61
C ASP A 303 -20.61 9.96 -2.42
N GLY A 304 -19.53 9.21 -2.19
CA GLY A 304 -19.38 8.38 -0.99
C GLY A 304 -18.64 7.08 -1.23
N ASP A 305 -18.17 6.48 -0.14
CA ASP A 305 -17.29 5.30 -0.18
C ASP A 305 -18.00 4.03 -0.66
N ASP A 306 -19.33 3.96 -0.53
CA ASP A 306 -20.18 2.83 -0.94
C ASP A 306 -20.89 3.06 -2.29
N LEU A 307 -20.45 4.07 -3.05
CA LEU A 307 -21.11 4.48 -4.29
C LEU A 307 -20.96 3.44 -5.41
N VAL A 308 -19.86 2.68 -5.43
CA VAL A 308 -19.49 1.81 -6.55
C VAL A 308 -19.93 0.37 -6.34
N ARG A 309 -20.63 -0.17 -7.34
CA ARG A 309 -20.86 -1.60 -7.53
C ARG A 309 -20.10 -2.08 -8.75
N TRP A 310 -19.36 -3.18 -8.63
CA TRP A 310 -18.70 -3.81 -9.77
C TRP A 310 -19.69 -4.69 -10.53
N VAL A 311 -19.83 -4.44 -11.82
CA VAL A 311 -20.69 -5.19 -12.74
C VAL A 311 -19.90 -5.70 -13.92
N ALA A 312 -20.40 -6.76 -14.58
CA ALA A 312 -19.80 -7.23 -15.83
C ALA A 312 -19.82 -6.12 -16.89
N ALA A 313 -18.72 -5.96 -17.62
CA ALA A 313 -18.68 -5.07 -18.77
C ALA A 313 -19.62 -5.58 -19.87
N ASP A 314 -20.18 -4.66 -20.64
CA ASP A 314 -21.16 -4.97 -21.68
C ASP A 314 -20.56 -5.95 -22.70
N GLY A 315 -21.18 -7.11 -22.85
CA GLY A 315 -20.75 -8.17 -23.78
C GLY A 315 -19.89 -9.28 -23.17
N ALA A 316 -19.61 -9.27 -21.86
CA ALA A 316 -18.93 -10.38 -21.20
C ALA A 316 -19.81 -11.66 -21.19
N PRO A 317 -19.31 -12.83 -21.65
CA PRO A 317 -20.07 -14.06 -21.61
C PRO A 317 -20.32 -14.48 -20.15
N ALA A 318 -21.57 -14.86 -19.84
CA ALA A 318 -22.10 -15.16 -18.49
C ALA A 318 -21.41 -16.33 -17.74
N ILE A 319 -20.35 -16.91 -18.31
CA ILE A 319 -19.68 -18.14 -17.85
C ILE A 319 -18.39 -17.82 -17.06
N LEU A 320 -17.87 -16.60 -17.11
CA LEU A 320 -16.49 -16.32 -16.64
C LEU A 320 -16.37 -15.77 -15.21
N CYS A 321 -17.47 -15.47 -14.52
CA CYS A 321 -17.39 -15.08 -13.11
C CYS A 321 -17.51 -16.33 -12.24
N GLU A 322 -16.38 -16.79 -11.70
CA GLU A 322 -16.38 -17.89 -10.74
C GLU A 322 -17.15 -17.46 -9.46
N PRO A 323 -18.11 -18.26 -8.97
CA PRO A 323 -18.86 -17.92 -7.76
C PRO A 323 -17.94 -17.99 -6.53
N VAL A 324 -17.60 -16.83 -5.99
CA VAL A 324 -16.83 -16.65 -4.75
C VAL A 324 -17.76 -16.56 -3.53
N VAL A 325 -17.23 -16.84 -2.33
CA VAL A 325 -17.98 -16.69 -1.08
C VAL A 325 -18.43 -15.23 -0.91
N GLY A 326 -19.70 -15.03 -0.55
CA GLY A 326 -20.36 -13.72 -0.47
C GLY A 326 -20.95 -13.23 -1.80
N ALA A 327 -20.70 -13.92 -2.92
CA ALA A 327 -21.31 -13.54 -4.19
C ALA A 327 -22.81 -13.87 -4.20
N ARG A 328 -23.62 -12.99 -4.79
CA ARG A 328 -25.00 -13.32 -5.14
C ARG A 328 -25.04 -13.99 -6.50
N VAL A 329 -25.77 -15.09 -6.56
CA VAL A 329 -25.87 -15.96 -7.73
C VAL A 329 -27.33 -16.24 -8.06
N ARG A 330 -27.62 -16.43 -9.35
CA ARG A 330 -28.87 -16.98 -9.87
C ARG A 330 -28.61 -18.40 -10.35
N ILE A 331 -29.47 -19.33 -9.99
CA ILE A 331 -29.35 -20.71 -10.44
C ILE A 331 -29.91 -20.82 -11.86
N ILE A 332 -29.11 -21.36 -12.78
CA ILE A 332 -29.51 -21.57 -14.17
C ILE A 332 -29.91 -23.03 -14.44
N ASP A 333 -29.47 -23.97 -13.60
CA ASP A 333 -29.74 -25.40 -13.64
C ASP A 333 -29.48 -26.02 -12.23
N PRO A 334 -30.19 -27.08 -11.76
CA PRO A 334 -31.25 -27.86 -12.39
C PRO A 334 -32.61 -27.15 -12.41
N PRO A 335 -33.57 -27.60 -13.26
CA PRO A 335 -34.88 -26.95 -13.44
C PRO A 335 -35.68 -26.71 -12.15
N ARG A 336 -35.45 -27.55 -11.13
CA ARG A 336 -36.09 -27.42 -9.81
C ARG A 336 -35.77 -26.10 -9.11
N PHE A 337 -34.57 -25.56 -9.34
CA PHE A 337 -34.04 -24.37 -8.67
C PHE A 337 -33.80 -23.22 -9.66
N LYS A 338 -34.11 -23.43 -10.94
CA LYS A 338 -33.88 -22.45 -11.99
C LYS A 338 -34.53 -21.11 -11.64
N ASP A 339 -33.81 -20.03 -11.93
CA ASP A 339 -34.16 -18.63 -11.68
C ASP A 339 -34.24 -18.22 -10.20
N HIS A 340 -34.01 -19.13 -9.26
CA HIS A 340 -33.89 -18.77 -7.85
C HIS A 340 -32.54 -18.09 -7.59
N GLU A 341 -32.55 -17.14 -6.67
CA GLU A 341 -31.36 -16.39 -6.26
C GLU A 341 -30.93 -16.78 -4.86
N GLY A 342 -29.64 -16.55 -4.59
CA GLY A 342 -29.09 -16.78 -3.28
C GLY A 342 -27.67 -16.26 -3.16
N GLU A 343 -27.11 -16.42 -1.97
CA GLU A 343 -25.76 -16.00 -1.62
C GLU A 343 -24.85 -17.22 -1.46
N VAL A 344 -23.65 -17.17 -2.05
CA VAL A 344 -22.65 -18.21 -1.88
C VAL A 344 -22.09 -18.13 -0.45
N ARG A 345 -22.36 -19.15 0.37
CA ARG A 345 -21.88 -19.20 1.76
C ARG A 345 -20.53 -19.86 1.90
N PHE A 346 -20.27 -20.88 1.09
CA PHE A 346 -19.05 -21.66 1.16
C PHE A 346 -18.78 -22.34 -0.18
N LYS A 347 -17.50 -22.55 -0.50
CA LYS A 347 -17.06 -23.27 -1.70
C LYS A 347 -16.17 -24.44 -1.27
N SER A 348 -16.40 -25.60 -1.86
CA SER A 348 -15.62 -26.81 -1.61
C SER A 348 -15.27 -27.50 -2.93
N ALA A 349 -14.40 -28.50 -2.86
CA ALA A 349 -14.09 -29.37 -4.01
C ALA A 349 -15.34 -30.10 -4.58
N VAL A 350 -16.41 -30.23 -3.78
CA VAL A 350 -17.65 -30.92 -4.17
C VAL A 350 -18.66 -29.97 -4.83
N GLY A 351 -18.42 -28.66 -4.78
CA GLY A 351 -19.28 -27.63 -5.38
C GLY A 351 -19.48 -26.40 -4.49
N VAL A 352 -20.43 -25.57 -4.89
CA VAL A 352 -20.75 -24.25 -4.34
C VAL A 352 -22.02 -24.34 -3.50
N PHE A 353 -21.93 -23.96 -2.23
CA PHE A 353 -23.06 -23.94 -1.31
C PHE A 353 -23.73 -22.57 -1.35
N VAL A 354 -24.97 -22.53 -1.82
CA VAL A 354 -25.75 -21.32 -1.99
C VAL A 354 -26.89 -21.32 -0.97
N GLN A 355 -26.97 -20.27 -0.16
CA GLN A 355 -28.14 -19.99 0.65
C GLN A 355 -29.20 -19.32 -0.22
N LEU A 356 -30.30 -20.03 -0.45
CA LEU A 356 -31.40 -19.54 -1.28
C LEU A 356 -32.25 -18.53 -0.50
N ASP A 357 -32.77 -17.53 -1.21
CA ASP A 357 -33.66 -16.52 -0.63
C ASP A 357 -35.08 -17.06 -0.38
N ASP A 358 -35.47 -18.19 -0.99
CA ASP A 358 -36.78 -18.82 -0.78
C ASP A 358 -36.79 -19.71 0.47
N GLU A 359 -37.44 -19.23 1.54
CA GLU A 359 -37.59 -19.90 2.83
C GLU A 359 -38.33 -21.25 2.77
N ARG A 360 -39.02 -21.57 1.67
CA ARG A 360 -39.70 -22.87 1.48
C ARG A 360 -38.76 -23.99 1.06
N LEU A 361 -37.55 -23.64 0.62
CA LEU A 361 -36.51 -24.57 0.23
C LEU A 361 -35.51 -24.73 1.38
N ALA A 362 -34.77 -25.86 1.38
CA ALA A 362 -33.75 -26.04 2.41
C ALA A 362 -32.68 -24.93 2.29
N PRO A 363 -32.27 -24.34 3.43
CA PRO A 363 -31.64 -23.01 3.49
C PRO A 363 -30.26 -22.95 2.85
N THR A 364 -29.64 -24.08 2.53
CA THR A 364 -28.38 -24.12 1.78
C THR A 364 -28.40 -25.31 0.84
N GLN A 365 -28.17 -25.06 -0.44
CA GLN A 365 -28.14 -26.08 -1.49
C GLN A 365 -26.77 -26.12 -2.17
N LEU A 366 -26.35 -27.32 -2.58
CA LEU A 366 -25.09 -27.55 -3.29
C LEU A 366 -25.33 -27.50 -4.80
N PHE A 367 -24.54 -26.70 -5.50
CA PHE A 367 -24.56 -26.58 -6.96
C PHE A 367 -23.16 -26.69 -7.54
N SER A 368 -23.05 -27.12 -8.80
CA SER A 368 -21.82 -26.92 -9.57
C SER A 368 -21.64 -25.43 -9.90
N ALA A 369 -20.39 -24.97 -10.07
CA ALA A 369 -20.13 -23.61 -10.54
C ALA A 369 -20.78 -23.32 -11.91
N LEU A 370 -20.90 -24.34 -12.77
CA LEU A 370 -21.54 -24.26 -14.08
C LEU A 370 -23.07 -24.13 -14.01
N GLN A 371 -23.65 -24.34 -12.84
CA GLN A 371 -25.09 -24.26 -12.58
C GLN A 371 -25.52 -22.90 -12.03
N LEU A 372 -24.56 -21.98 -11.85
CA LEU A 372 -24.75 -20.69 -11.22
C LEU A 372 -24.33 -19.58 -12.17
N MET A 373 -25.09 -18.48 -12.13
CA MET A 373 -24.77 -17.22 -12.80
C MET A 373 -24.54 -16.16 -11.72
N VAL A 374 -23.35 -15.59 -11.64
CA VAL A 374 -23.03 -14.53 -10.67
C VAL A 374 -23.78 -13.25 -11.04
N ILE A 375 -24.60 -12.74 -10.11
CA ILE A 375 -25.39 -11.50 -10.24
C ILE A 375 -24.62 -10.31 -9.64
N SER A 376 -23.90 -10.56 -8.56
CA SER A 376 -22.94 -9.61 -7.98
C SER A 376 -21.89 -10.35 -7.20
N LEU A 377 -20.66 -9.86 -7.25
CA LEU A 377 -19.61 -10.25 -6.33
C LEU A 377 -19.87 -9.59 -4.96
N PRO A 378 -19.32 -10.13 -3.86
CA PRO A 378 -19.23 -9.37 -2.62
C PRO A 378 -18.46 -8.08 -2.91
N GLU A 379 -18.67 -7.03 -2.11
CA GLU A 379 -17.79 -5.86 -2.18
C GLU A 379 -16.34 -6.36 -2.13
N PRO A 380 -15.45 -5.92 -3.06
CA PRO A 380 -14.04 -6.17 -2.85
C PRO A 380 -13.78 -5.63 -1.46
N VAL A 381 -13.21 -6.47 -0.60
CA VAL A 381 -12.79 -6.02 0.72
C VAL A 381 -11.83 -4.88 0.44
N ALA A 382 -12.33 -3.65 0.51
CA ALA A 382 -11.50 -2.51 0.84
C ALA A 382 -10.69 -3.01 2.03
N SER A 383 -9.39 -2.77 2.05
CA SER A 383 -8.65 -2.89 3.30
C SER A 383 -9.37 -2.04 4.36
N VAL A 384 -10.33 -2.64 5.05
CA VAL A 384 -11.24 -1.98 5.98
C VAL A 384 -10.41 -1.77 7.23
N LYS A 385 -10.04 -0.51 7.45
CA LYS A 385 -9.80 0.01 8.80
C LYS A 385 -10.99 -0.39 9.67
N GLY A 386 -10.70 -1.08 10.76
CA GLY A 386 -11.63 -1.92 11.50
C GLY A 386 -12.96 -1.28 11.92
N ALA A 387 -14.00 -2.11 11.83
CA ALA A 387 -15.22 -1.98 12.61
C ALA A 387 -15.27 -3.15 13.61
N THR A 388 -15.16 -2.85 14.90
CA THR A 388 -15.51 -3.78 16.00
C THR A 388 -17.03 -3.98 16.05
N PRO A 389 -17.54 -5.20 16.28
CA PRO A 389 -18.96 -5.43 16.56
C PRO A 389 -19.32 -5.04 18.00
N GLU A 390 -20.52 -4.49 18.19
CA GLU A 390 -21.15 -4.22 19.48
C GLU A 390 -21.38 -5.54 20.27
N PRO A 391 -21.15 -5.56 21.60
CA PRO A 391 -21.52 -6.69 22.44
C PRO A 391 -22.99 -6.60 22.88
N ALA A 392 -23.60 -7.79 22.98
CA ALA A 392 -24.95 -8.05 23.50
C ALA A 392 -25.07 -7.85 25.03
#